data_AF-A0A7M5V032-F1
#
_entry.id   AF-A0A7M5V032-F1
#
_cell.length_a   1.000
_cell.length_b   1.000
_cell.length_c   1.000
_cell.angle_alpha   90.00
_cell.angle_beta   90.00
_cell.angle_gamma   90.00
#
_symmetry.space_group_name_H-M   'P 1'
#
loop_
_entity.id
_entity.type
_entity.pdbx_description
1 polymer ?
#
loop_
_entity_poly.entity_id
_entity_poly.type
_entity_poly.pdbx_seq_one_letter_code
_entity_poly.pdbx_strand_id
1 'polypeptide(L)'
;MKLFQITFVTLFIAVWAHAKKNPMETPGLVDGDIQVSPEEFIALKEGKLTFGSIRGGRWTKGEIPYVISSNMRASGRQRIQEAINEYHARTCLRFKQRTNERYYITFQEGTGCNSPVGMVSYGNRINLEYPGCHSKGTVMHEIGHSIGLYHEQNRPDRDQYVKIHLQNINGPWAYAFKIVNSIDSLGTPYDFHSMMHYSTFAD
;
A
#
# COMPACT_ATOMS: atom_id res chain seq x y z
N MET A 1 30.04 -37.84 54.26
CA MET A 1 28.96 -36.86 53.97
C MET A 1 29.29 -36.21 52.62
N LYS A 2 28.69 -36.67 51.51
CA LYS A 2 28.92 -36.10 50.18
C LYS A 2 27.85 -35.03 49.94
N LEU A 3 28.25 -33.76 49.77
CA LEU A 3 27.35 -32.70 49.34
C LEU A 3 27.01 -32.90 47.86
N PHE A 4 25.71 -33.00 47.55
CA PHE A 4 25.19 -32.91 46.20
C PHE A 4 25.17 -31.43 45.79
N GLN A 5 25.92 -31.09 44.74
CA GLN A 5 25.86 -29.76 44.13
C GLN A 5 24.76 -29.80 43.06
N ILE A 6 23.61 -29.19 43.37
CA ILE A 6 22.50 -29.04 42.41
C ILE A 6 22.79 -27.79 41.59
N THR A 7 23.30 -27.96 40.37
CA THR A 7 23.42 -26.87 39.40
C THR A 7 22.05 -26.58 38.81
N PHE A 8 21.46 -25.45 39.19
CA PHE A 8 20.26 -24.92 38.52
C PHE A 8 20.65 -24.45 37.12
N VAL A 9 20.23 -25.19 36.10
CA VAL A 9 20.26 -24.71 34.71
C VAL A 9 19.06 -23.81 34.52
N THR A 10 19.26 -22.49 34.61
CA THR A 10 18.24 -21.52 34.21
C THR A 10 18.12 -21.54 32.68
N LEU A 11 17.07 -22.18 32.18
CA LEU A 11 16.70 -22.15 30.78
C LEU A 11 16.17 -20.75 30.45
N PHE A 12 17.00 -19.91 29.82
CA PHE A 12 16.53 -18.68 29.19
C PHE A 12 15.69 -19.04 27.98
N ILE A 13 14.37 -19.07 28.14
CA ILE A 13 13.46 -19.10 27.00
C ILE A 13 13.51 -17.68 26.40
N ALA A 14 14.25 -17.53 25.30
CA ALA A 14 14.18 -16.34 24.48
C ALA A 14 12.77 -16.27 23.88
N VAL A 15 11.89 -15.48 24.50
CA VAL A 15 10.62 -15.10 23.88
C VAL A 15 10.96 -14.16 22.74
N TRP A 16 11.16 -14.72 21.55
CA TRP A 16 11.19 -13.93 20.32
C TRP A 16 9.79 -13.38 20.09
N ALA A 17 9.54 -12.17 20.61
CA ALA A 17 8.42 -11.37 20.15
C ALA A 17 8.62 -11.12 18.65
N HIS A 18 7.99 -11.96 17.82
CA HIS A 18 7.87 -11.66 16.41
C HIS A 18 6.96 -10.44 16.33
N ALA A 19 7.55 -9.26 16.15
CA ALA A 19 6.80 -8.08 15.76
C ALA A 19 5.91 -8.49 14.58
N LYS A 20 4.60 -8.27 14.73
CA LYS A 20 3.60 -8.71 13.76
C LYS A 20 3.91 -7.97 12.45
N LYS A 21 4.40 -8.69 11.43
CA LYS A 21 4.76 -8.12 10.13
C LYS A 21 3.57 -7.32 9.58
N ASN A 22 3.75 -6.01 9.38
CA ASN A 22 2.74 -5.17 8.74
C ASN A 22 2.79 -5.43 7.22
N PRO A 23 1.73 -5.97 6.59
CA PRO A 23 1.74 -6.26 5.17
C PRO A 23 1.74 -5.00 4.28
N MET A 24 1.41 -3.82 4.83
CA MET A 24 1.53 -2.52 4.16
C MET A 24 2.99 -2.01 4.11
N GLU A 25 3.89 -2.61 4.90
CA GLU A 25 5.31 -2.23 4.97
C GLU A 25 6.15 -3.33 4.32
N THR A 26 5.99 -3.52 3.01
CA THR A 26 6.69 -4.57 2.26
C THR A 26 8.08 -4.09 1.82
N PRO A 27 9.17 -4.71 2.30
CA PRO A 27 10.52 -4.27 1.94
C PRO A 27 10.78 -4.33 0.44
N GLY A 28 11.40 -3.28 -0.10
CA GLY A 28 11.74 -3.17 -1.51
C GLY A 28 10.64 -2.55 -2.38
N LEU A 29 9.46 -2.26 -1.83
CA LEU A 29 8.46 -1.41 -2.47
C LEU A 29 8.66 0.05 -2.08
N VAL A 30 8.23 0.96 -2.96
CA VAL A 30 8.22 2.40 -2.65
C VAL A 30 7.17 2.61 -1.56
N ASP A 31 7.54 3.36 -0.53
CA ASP A 31 6.67 3.68 0.61
C ASP A 31 5.88 2.44 1.12
N GLY A 32 6.56 1.29 1.19
CA GLY A 32 5.99 0.04 1.73
C GLY A 32 5.00 -0.72 0.85
N ASP A 33 4.16 -0.05 0.08
CA ASP A 33 3.03 -0.66 -0.65
C ASP A 33 2.91 -0.23 -2.13
N ILE A 34 3.83 0.58 -2.64
CA ILE A 34 3.80 1.06 -4.02
C ILE A 34 4.74 0.24 -4.90
N GLN A 35 4.15 -0.44 -5.88
CA GLN A 35 4.88 -1.17 -6.91
C GLN A 35 5.36 -0.22 -8.01
N VAL A 36 6.64 -0.37 -8.39
CA VAL A 36 7.24 0.38 -9.51
C VAL A 36 8.08 -0.57 -10.37
N SER A 37 8.17 -0.31 -11.67
CA SER A 37 9.11 -1.01 -12.55
C SER A 37 10.57 -0.64 -12.23
N PRO A 38 11.56 -1.44 -12.66
CA PRO A 38 12.97 -1.07 -12.50
C PRO A 38 13.30 0.30 -13.12
N GLU A 39 12.75 0.60 -14.29
CA GLU A 39 12.92 1.89 -14.97
C GLU A 39 12.29 3.02 -14.15
N GLU A 40 11.09 2.78 -13.60
CA GLU A 40 10.41 3.75 -12.75
C GLU A 40 11.17 4.02 -11.46
N PHE A 41 11.75 2.98 -10.86
CA PHE A 41 12.58 3.08 -9.66
C PHE A 41 13.86 3.89 -9.92
N ILE A 42 14.52 3.67 -11.08
CA ILE A 42 15.68 4.47 -11.50
C ILE A 42 15.27 5.93 -11.67
N ALA A 43 14.19 6.18 -12.40
CA ALA A 43 13.71 7.53 -12.66
C ALA A 43 13.25 8.24 -11.37
N LEU A 44 12.69 7.53 -10.38
CA LEU A 44 12.41 8.09 -9.06
C LEU A 44 13.68 8.54 -8.35
N LYS A 45 14.72 7.70 -8.35
CA LYS A 45 16.02 8.04 -7.75
C LYS A 45 16.69 9.23 -8.42
N GLU A 46 16.47 9.40 -9.71
CA GLU A 46 16.97 10.53 -10.49
C GLU A 46 16.07 11.77 -10.41
N GLY A 47 14.93 11.70 -9.69
CA GLY A 47 13.95 12.78 -9.60
C GLY A 47 13.20 13.06 -10.91
N LYS A 48 13.23 12.11 -11.86
CA LYS A 48 12.62 12.21 -13.19
C LYS A 48 11.20 11.65 -13.27
N LEU A 49 10.82 10.80 -12.31
CA LEU A 49 9.46 10.28 -12.19
C LEU A 49 8.76 10.84 -10.97
N THR A 50 7.48 11.10 -11.15
CA THR A 50 6.61 11.80 -10.23
C THR A 50 5.35 10.98 -10.02
N PHE A 51 5.34 10.12 -9.01
CA PHE A 51 4.12 9.49 -8.55
C PHE A 51 3.36 10.51 -7.70
N GLY A 52 2.59 11.37 -8.35
CA GLY A 52 1.61 12.21 -7.70
C GLY A 52 0.23 11.64 -7.87
N SER A 53 -0.75 12.09 -7.08
CA SER A 53 -2.18 12.05 -7.44
C SER A 53 -2.35 12.55 -8.88
N ILE A 54 -2.33 11.62 -9.84
CA ILE A 54 -1.77 11.94 -11.16
C ILE A 54 -2.79 12.67 -12.03
N ARG A 55 -2.36 13.61 -12.88
CA ARG A 55 -3.13 14.01 -14.09
C ARG A 55 -2.91 13.04 -15.27
N GLY A 56 -1.78 12.34 -15.32
CA GLY A 56 -1.40 11.39 -16.39
C GLY A 56 -1.50 9.91 -15.94
N GLY A 57 -1.62 8.95 -16.86
CA GLY A 57 -1.74 7.53 -16.44
C GLY A 57 -3.04 7.19 -15.70
N ARG A 58 -4.10 8.00 -15.86
CA ARG A 58 -5.43 7.69 -15.35
C ARG A 58 -6.12 6.62 -16.19
N TRP A 59 -7.01 5.85 -15.57
CA TRP A 59 -7.96 5.01 -16.27
C TRP A 59 -8.85 5.85 -17.18
N THR A 60 -8.98 5.44 -18.44
CA THR A 60 -9.73 6.21 -19.44
C THR A 60 -11.23 6.10 -19.21
N LYS A 61 -11.97 7.21 -19.34
CA LYS A 61 -13.44 7.27 -19.24
C LYS A 61 -14.00 6.81 -17.88
N GLY A 62 -13.17 6.69 -16.85
CA GLY A 62 -13.57 6.19 -15.53
C GLY A 62 -13.95 4.70 -15.52
N GLU A 63 -13.65 3.96 -16.59
CA GLU A 63 -13.87 2.51 -16.64
C GLU A 63 -12.60 1.76 -16.25
N ILE A 64 -12.74 0.82 -15.32
CA ILE A 64 -11.63 0.05 -14.75
C ILE A 64 -11.92 -1.44 -14.95
N PRO A 65 -11.44 -2.04 -16.06
CA PRO A 65 -11.54 -3.47 -16.27
C PRO A 65 -10.75 -4.21 -15.19
N TYR A 66 -11.27 -5.30 -14.66
CA TYR A 66 -10.56 -6.12 -13.69
C TYR A 66 -10.84 -7.61 -13.82
N VAL A 67 -9.93 -8.40 -13.27
CA VAL A 67 -10.09 -9.83 -13.04
C VAL A 67 -9.75 -10.14 -11.59
N ILE A 68 -10.35 -11.19 -11.04
CA ILE A 68 -9.96 -11.74 -9.73
C ILE A 68 -9.32 -13.10 -9.98
N SER A 69 -8.02 -13.20 -9.72
CA SER A 69 -7.24 -14.43 -9.92
C SER A 69 -7.85 -15.61 -9.18
N SER A 70 -7.71 -16.82 -9.71
CA SER A 70 -8.25 -18.04 -9.11
C SER A 70 -7.70 -18.32 -7.70
N ASN A 71 -6.46 -17.90 -7.42
CA ASN A 71 -5.84 -18.05 -6.11
C ASN A 71 -6.45 -17.15 -5.02
N MET A 72 -7.24 -16.12 -5.37
CA MET A 72 -7.91 -15.24 -4.41
C MET A 72 -8.86 -16.01 -3.50
N ARG A 73 -8.64 -15.94 -2.18
CA ARG A 73 -9.49 -16.61 -1.19
C ARG A 73 -10.87 -15.96 -1.11
N ALA A 74 -11.86 -16.72 -0.65
CA ALA A 74 -13.24 -16.24 -0.54
C ALA A 74 -13.39 -14.94 0.28
N SER A 75 -12.66 -14.81 1.39
CA SER A 75 -12.66 -13.59 2.20
C SER A 75 -12.11 -12.38 1.43
N GLY A 76 -11.06 -12.56 0.63
CA GLY A 76 -10.51 -11.49 -0.22
C GLY A 76 -11.49 -11.10 -1.34
N ARG A 77 -12.11 -12.09 -2.00
CA ARG A 77 -13.17 -11.85 -3.01
C ARG A 77 -14.31 -11.01 -2.43
N GLN A 78 -14.76 -11.32 -1.22
CA GLN A 78 -15.80 -10.57 -0.54
C GLN A 78 -15.37 -9.11 -0.32
N ARG A 79 -14.16 -8.87 0.21
CA ARG A 79 -13.68 -7.49 0.47
C ARG A 79 -13.44 -6.69 -0.81
N ILE A 80 -12.98 -7.35 -1.88
CA ILE A 80 -12.89 -6.73 -3.22
C ILE A 80 -14.26 -6.26 -3.70
N GLN A 81 -15.30 -7.11 -3.58
CA GLN A 81 -16.63 -6.71 -4.01
C GLN A 81 -17.20 -5.56 -3.16
N GLU A 82 -16.99 -5.61 -1.84
CA GLU A 82 -17.41 -4.52 -0.93
C GLU A 82 -16.70 -3.19 -1.25
N ALA A 83 -15.38 -3.22 -1.50
CA ALA A 83 -14.61 -2.04 -1.88
C ALA A 83 -15.06 -1.47 -3.24
N ILE A 84 -15.27 -2.32 -4.25
CA ILE A 84 -15.79 -1.91 -5.56
C ILE A 84 -17.16 -1.25 -5.43
N ASN A 85 -18.05 -1.83 -4.61
CA ASN A 85 -19.38 -1.26 -4.37
C ASN A 85 -19.29 0.12 -3.72
N GLU A 86 -18.34 0.34 -2.80
CA GLU A 86 -18.12 1.65 -2.18
C GLU A 86 -17.68 2.69 -3.23
N TYR A 87 -16.76 2.33 -4.13
CA TYR A 87 -16.35 3.21 -5.22
C TYR A 87 -17.51 3.51 -6.19
N HIS A 88 -18.34 2.53 -6.54
CA HIS A 88 -19.53 2.74 -7.37
C HIS A 88 -20.53 3.69 -6.71
N ALA A 89 -20.72 3.58 -5.39
CA ALA A 89 -21.69 4.38 -4.64
C ALA A 89 -21.25 5.84 -4.47
N ARG A 90 -19.94 6.12 -4.40
CA ARG A 90 -19.42 7.45 -4.04
C ARG A 90 -18.75 8.20 -5.19
N THR A 91 -18.49 7.54 -6.30
CA THR A 91 -17.72 8.12 -7.41
C THR A 91 -18.33 7.80 -8.77
N CYS A 92 -17.80 8.43 -9.81
CA CYS A 92 -18.13 8.10 -11.20
C CYS A 92 -17.35 6.88 -11.74
N LEU A 93 -16.44 6.29 -10.96
CA LEU A 93 -15.65 5.15 -11.40
C LEU A 93 -16.50 3.90 -11.55
N ARG A 94 -16.27 3.14 -12.62
CA ARG A 94 -17.00 1.91 -12.95
C ARG A 94 -16.04 0.76 -13.19
N PHE A 95 -15.94 -0.10 -12.19
CA PHE A 95 -15.26 -1.40 -12.28
C PHE A 95 -16.13 -2.39 -13.05
N LYS A 96 -15.53 -3.07 -14.04
CA LYS A 96 -16.20 -4.09 -14.87
C LYS A 96 -15.32 -5.31 -15.01
N GLN A 97 -15.93 -6.50 -15.11
CA GLN A 97 -15.19 -7.71 -15.46
C GLN A 97 -14.52 -7.50 -16.82
N ARG A 98 -13.22 -7.82 -16.88
CA ARG A 98 -12.43 -7.71 -18.10
C ARG A 98 -12.96 -8.67 -19.16
N THR A 99 -12.93 -8.21 -20.40
CA THR A 99 -13.11 -9.02 -21.61
C THR A 99 -11.80 -9.03 -22.40
N ASN A 100 -11.62 -8.05 -23.30
CA ASN A 100 -10.50 -7.95 -24.22
C ASN A 100 -9.63 -6.71 -23.96
N GLU A 101 -9.89 -5.96 -22.90
CA GLU A 101 -9.16 -4.74 -22.58
C GLU A 101 -7.68 -5.05 -22.34
N ARG A 102 -6.80 -4.23 -22.92
CA ARG A 102 -5.35 -4.35 -22.80
C ARG A 102 -4.88 -4.05 -21.38
N TYR A 103 -5.37 -2.97 -20.80
CA TYR A 103 -5.06 -2.53 -19.44
C TYR A 103 -6.23 -2.88 -18.51
N TYR A 104 -5.91 -3.49 -17.37
CA TYR A 104 -6.88 -3.98 -16.41
C TYR A 104 -6.17 -4.27 -15.07
N ILE A 105 -6.95 -4.29 -13.99
CA ILE A 105 -6.48 -4.69 -12.67
C ILE A 105 -6.60 -6.21 -12.50
N THR A 106 -5.58 -6.84 -11.93
CA THR A 106 -5.62 -8.23 -11.46
C THR A 106 -5.55 -8.23 -9.94
N PHE A 107 -6.64 -8.60 -9.28
CA PHE A 107 -6.61 -8.87 -7.83
C PHE A 107 -6.14 -10.30 -7.58
N GLN A 108 -5.14 -10.48 -6.73
CA GLN A 108 -4.55 -11.80 -6.44
C GLN A 108 -4.05 -11.93 -5.00
N GLU A 109 -3.97 -13.16 -4.49
CA GLU A 109 -3.15 -13.41 -3.31
C GLU A 109 -1.69 -13.23 -3.72
N GLY A 110 -0.96 -12.43 -2.95
CA GLY A 110 0.46 -12.15 -3.14
C GLY A 110 1.07 -11.71 -1.81
N THR A 111 2.37 -11.44 -1.81
CA THR A 111 3.06 -10.92 -0.63
C THR A 111 2.74 -9.44 -0.45
N GLY A 112 2.40 -9.05 0.78
CA GLY A 112 2.03 -7.69 1.16
C GLY A 112 0.64 -7.26 0.67
N CYS A 113 0.27 -6.06 1.08
CA CYS A 113 -0.78 -5.26 0.45
C CYS A 113 -0.05 -4.23 -0.39
N ASN A 114 -0.23 -4.28 -1.72
CA ASN A 114 0.45 -3.34 -2.60
C ASN A 114 -0.15 -3.27 -3.99
N SER A 115 0.13 -2.16 -4.66
CA SER A 115 -0.45 -1.78 -5.93
C SER A 115 0.46 -0.79 -6.68
N PRO A 116 0.50 -0.82 -8.02
CA PRO A 116 1.08 0.31 -8.77
C PRO A 116 0.23 1.57 -8.64
N VAL A 117 0.83 2.74 -8.84
CA VAL A 117 0.10 4.02 -8.87
C VAL A 117 -0.38 4.34 -10.28
N GLY A 118 -1.70 4.35 -10.48
CA GLY A 118 -2.35 4.62 -11.77
C GLY A 118 -2.34 3.44 -12.75
N MET A 119 -2.81 3.66 -13.98
CA MET A 119 -2.86 2.68 -15.07
C MET A 119 -1.46 2.54 -15.70
N VAL A 120 -0.76 1.44 -15.38
CA VAL A 120 0.64 1.21 -15.77
C VAL A 120 0.79 0.25 -16.95
N SER A 121 1.88 0.38 -17.70
CA SER A 121 2.09 -0.34 -18.96
C SER A 121 2.42 -1.83 -18.78
N TYR A 122 3.01 -2.20 -17.64
CA TYR A 122 3.43 -3.57 -17.28
C TYR A 122 2.34 -4.37 -16.55
N GLY A 123 1.15 -3.78 -16.38
CA GLY A 123 -0.02 -4.42 -15.78
C GLY A 123 -0.23 -4.06 -14.31
N ASN A 124 -1.49 -3.84 -13.94
CA ASN A 124 -1.89 -3.48 -12.58
C ASN A 124 -2.21 -4.72 -11.76
N ARG A 125 -1.26 -5.22 -10.98
CA ARG A 125 -1.53 -6.30 -10.01
C ARG A 125 -1.73 -5.71 -8.63
N ILE A 126 -2.87 -5.99 -8.01
CA ILE A 126 -3.10 -5.68 -6.60
C ILE A 126 -2.87 -6.97 -5.81
N ASN A 127 -1.83 -6.97 -4.98
CA ASN A 127 -1.54 -8.07 -4.07
C ASN A 127 -2.31 -7.85 -2.76
N LEU A 128 -2.99 -8.89 -2.30
CA LEU A 128 -3.71 -8.90 -1.03
C LEU A 128 -3.28 -10.16 -0.25
N GLU A 129 -2.29 -10.01 0.64
CA GLU A 129 -1.80 -11.08 1.52
C GLU A 129 -2.84 -11.43 2.61
N TYR A 130 -3.28 -12.69 2.65
CA TYR A 130 -4.05 -13.21 3.77
C TYR A 130 -3.20 -13.38 5.04
N PRO A 131 -3.74 -13.05 6.24
CA PRO A 131 -5.03 -12.42 6.48
C PRO A 131 -4.99 -10.89 6.47
N GLY A 132 -3.79 -10.30 6.45
CA GLY A 132 -3.57 -8.90 6.77
C GLY A 132 -4.24 -7.89 5.83
N CYS A 133 -4.39 -8.23 4.55
CA CYS A 133 -4.99 -7.35 3.54
C CYS A 133 -6.51 -7.57 3.35
N HIS A 134 -7.11 -8.53 4.06
CA HIS A 134 -8.51 -8.96 3.85
C HIS A 134 -9.50 -8.08 4.64
N SER A 135 -9.30 -6.77 4.55
CA SER A 135 -10.20 -5.75 5.10
C SER A 135 -10.74 -4.87 3.97
N LYS A 136 -11.96 -4.35 4.10
CA LYS A 136 -12.54 -3.45 3.11
C LYS A 136 -11.66 -2.20 2.91
N GLY A 137 -11.17 -1.62 4.01
CA GLY A 137 -10.34 -0.41 3.98
C GLY A 137 -9.02 -0.62 3.25
N THR A 138 -8.33 -1.73 3.51
CA THR A 138 -7.08 -2.06 2.82
C THR A 138 -7.29 -2.26 1.32
N VAL A 139 -8.33 -3.00 0.92
CA VAL A 139 -8.61 -3.16 -0.52
C VAL A 139 -8.96 -1.83 -1.18
N MET A 140 -9.69 -0.95 -0.49
CA MET A 140 -9.98 0.40 -0.98
C MET A 140 -8.72 1.25 -1.16
N HIS A 141 -7.77 1.14 -0.22
CA HIS A 141 -6.46 1.80 -0.28
C HIS A 141 -5.66 1.35 -1.52
N GLU A 142 -5.53 0.05 -1.74
CA GLU A 142 -4.79 -0.48 -2.90
C GLU A 142 -5.45 -0.14 -4.24
N ILE A 143 -6.78 -0.12 -4.27
CA ILE A 143 -7.53 0.42 -5.42
C ILE A 143 -7.21 1.91 -5.59
N GLY A 144 -7.11 2.67 -4.49
CA GLY A 144 -6.72 4.08 -4.45
C GLY A 144 -5.41 4.32 -5.17
N HIS A 145 -4.38 3.53 -4.84
CA HIS A 145 -3.13 3.52 -5.60
C HIS A 145 -3.35 3.23 -7.08
N SER A 146 -4.03 2.13 -7.42
CA SER A 146 -4.25 1.75 -8.82
C SER A 146 -5.04 2.78 -9.63
N ILE A 147 -5.90 3.61 -9.01
CA ILE A 147 -6.59 4.71 -9.70
C ILE A 147 -5.78 6.02 -9.73
N GLY A 148 -4.62 6.03 -9.09
CA GLY A 148 -3.61 7.06 -9.20
C GLY A 148 -3.44 7.93 -7.96
N LEU A 149 -3.94 7.53 -6.78
CA LEU A 149 -3.70 8.26 -5.53
C LEU A 149 -2.35 7.86 -4.92
N TYR A 150 -1.65 8.84 -4.38
CA TYR A 150 -0.46 8.63 -3.54
C TYR A 150 -0.82 8.82 -2.07
N HIS A 151 0.10 8.50 -1.17
CA HIS A 151 -0.13 8.69 0.26
C HIS A 151 -0.24 10.16 0.67
N GLU A 152 -1.13 10.42 1.63
CA GLU A 152 -1.46 11.77 2.11
C GLU A 152 -0.28 12.42 2.86
N GLN A 153 0.46 11.64 3.67
CA GLN A 153 1.59 12.16 4.47
C GLN A 153 2.81 12.56 3.64
N ASN A 154 2.80 12.24 2.34
CA ASN A 154 3.87 12.60 1.40
C ASN A 154 3.57 13.91 0.65
N ARG A 155 2.39 14.53 0.86
CA ARG A 155 2.02 15.78 0.18
C ARG A 155 3.04 16.91 0.40
N PRO A 156 3.20 17.83 -0.57
CA PRO A 156 4.11 18.98 -0.44
C PRO A 156 3.78 19.93 0.72
N ASP A 157 2.51 20.00 1.12
CA ASP A 157 2.02 20.86 2.19
C ASP A 157 1.93 20.15 3.56
N ARG A 158 2.30 18.86 3.65
CA ARG A 158 2.07 18.04 4.85
C ARG A 158 2.69 18.59 6.13
N ASP A 159 3.85 19.27 6.05
CA ASP A 159 4.54 19.85 7.21
C ASP A 159 3.75 21.02 7.87
N GLN A 160 2.68 21.51 7.22
CA GLN A 160 1.73 22.45 7.82
C GLN A 160 0.72 21.77 8.75
N TYR A 161 0.57 20.44 8.65
CA TYR A 161 -0.50 19.66 9.30
C TYR A 161 0.03 18.58 10.23
N VAL A 162 1.14 17.92 9.87
CA VAL A 162 1.74 16.83 10.65
C VAL A 162 3.23 17.06 10.86
N LYS A 163 3.74 16.54 11.97
CA LYS A 163 5.17 16.52 12.27
C LYS A 163 5.68 15.09 12.21
N ILE A 164 6.67 14.83 11.34
CA ILE A 164 7.32 13.53 11.26
C ILE A 164 8.46 13.49 12.28
N HIS A 165 8.34 12.57 13.24
CA HIS A 165 9.37 12.30 14.24
C HIS A 165 10.36 11.25 13.70
N LEU A 166 11.26 11.65 12.80
CA LEU A 166 12.22 10.75 12.13
C LEU A 166 13.05 9.90 13.10
N GLN A 167 13.28 10.36 14.33
CA GLN A 167 13.98 9.60 15.36
C GLN A 167 13.21 8.38 15.88
N ASN A 168 11.90 8.33 15.65
CA ASN A 168 11.03 7.21 16.04
C ASN A 168 10.80 6.22 14.89
N ILE A 169 11.27 6.54 13.68
CA ILE A 169 11.13 5.73 12.49
C ILE A 169 12.28 4.75 12.40
N ASN A 170 11.99 3.51 12.03
CA ASN A 170 13.02 2.51 11.81
C ASN A 170 13.87 2.96 10.60
N GLY A 171 15.18 3.12 10.79
CA GLY A 171 16.07 3.82 9.86
C GLY A 171 15.91 3.49 8.36
N PRO A 172 15.75 2.21 7.96
CA PRO A 172 15.49 1.83 6.58
C PRO A 172 14.18 2.37 5.99
N TRP A 173 13.20 2.74 6.80
CA TRP A 173 11.88 3.23 6.38
C TRP A 173 11.75 4.76 6.36
N ALA A 174 12.76 5.50 6.84
CA ALA A 174 12.73 6.97 6.85
C ALA A 174 12.49 7.61 5.47
N TYR A 175 12.80 6.91 4.37
CA TYR A 175 12.51 7.39 3.02
C TYR A 175 11.01 7.46 2.71
N ALA A 176 10.18 6.60 3.33
CA ALA A 176 8.74 6.53 3.10
C ALA A 176 7.98 7.78 3.56
N PHE A 177 8.62 8.59 4.41
CA PHE A 177 8.06 9.84 4.93
C PHE A 177 8.59 11.09 4.22
N LYS A 178 9.30 10.95 3.10
CA LYS A 178 9.80 12.08 2.33
C LYS A 178 8.66 12.77 1.58
N ILE A 179 8.70 14.10 1.54
CA ILE A 179 7.80 14.89 0.71
C ILE A 179 8.01 14.54 -0.77
N VAL A 180 6.91 14.29 -1.46
CA VAL A 180 6.86 14.07 -2.91
C VAL A 180 6.26 15.32 -3.54
N ASN A 181 7.12 16.23 -3.99
CA ASN A 181 6.76 17.56 -4.54
C ASN A 181 5.79 17.53 -5.73
N SER A 182 5.55 16.36 -6.30
CA SER A 182 4.73 16.16 -7.49
C SER A 182 3.31 15.67 -7.21
N ILE A 183 2.98 15.37 -5.95
CA ILE A 183 1.59 15.09 -5.56
C ILE A 183 0.77 16.37 -5.77
N ASP A 184 -0.23 16.29 -6.66
CA ASP A 184 -1.25 17.31 -6.87
C ASP A 184 -2.42 17.03 -5.91
N SER A 185 -2.68 17.93 -4.95
CA SER A 185 -3.83 17.78 -4.04
C SER A 185 -5.17 17.91 -4.76
N LEU A 186 -5.18 18.27 -6.04
CA LEU A 186 -6.38 18.57 -6.82
C LEU A 186 -7.26 19.65 -6.16
N GLY A 187 -6.66 20.49 -5.32
CA GLY A 187 -7.33 21.54 -4.56
C GLY A 187 -8.05 21.07 -3.29
N THR A 188 -7.86 19.83 -2.84
CA THR A 188 -8.47 19.34 -1.59
C THR A 188 -7.64 19.73 -0.37
N PRO A 189 -8.28 20.01 0.78
CA PRO A 189 -7.56 20.19 2.04
C PRO A 189 -6.82 18.91 2.44
N TYR A 190 -5.87 19.03 3.38
CA TYR A 190 -5.23 17.87 3.98
C TYR A 190 -6.23 17.07 4.81
N ASP A 191 -6.30 15.76 4.61
CA ASP A 191 -7.27 14.89 5.29
C ASP A 191 -6.59 13.85 6.18
N PHE A 192 -6.63 14.09 7.50
CA PHE A 192 -6.12 13.16 8.51
C PHE A 192 -6.84 11.81 8.53
N HIS A 193 -8.05 11.74 7.99
CA HIS A 193 -8.85 10.51 7.89
C HIS A 193 -8.83 9.91 6.49
N SER A 194 -7.98 10.45 5.60
CA SER A 194 -7.81 9.89 4.26
C SER A 194 -7.40 8.43 4.39
N MET A 195 -8.05 7.56 3.61
CA MET A 195 -7.65 6.16 3.54
C MET A 195 -6.21 6.00 3.04
N MET A 196 -5.63 7.02 2.41
CA MET A 196 -4.25 7.06 1.93
C MET A 196 -3.26 7.64 2.97
N HIS A 197 -3.72 8.02 4.16
CA HIS A 197 -2.86 8.55 5.22
C HIS A 197 -2.32 7.40 6.08
N TYR A 198 -1.01 7.38 6.32
CA TYR A 198 -0.39 6.45 7.25
C TYR A 198 -0.93 6.59 8.67
N SER A 199 -0.93 5.49 9.41
CA SER A 199 -1.22 5.54 10.84
C SER A 199 -0.15 6.31 11.61
N THR A 200 -0.47 6.80 12.80
CA THR A 200 0.49 7.49 13.68
C THR A 200 1.62 6.59 14.19
N PHE A 201 1.53 5.28 13.97
CA PHE A 201 2.50 4.26 14.40
C PHE A 201 3.13 3.52 13.20
N ALA A 202 3.06 4.08 12.00
CA ALA A 202 3.78 3.53 10.85
C ALA A 202 5.29 3.69 11.06
N ASP A 203 6.05 2.64 10.69
CA ASP A 203 7.52 2.58 10.86
C ASP A 203 8.29 3.16 9.69
#